data_AF-A0A0F9BXE6-F1
#
_entry.id   AF-A0A0F9BXE6-F1
#
_cell.length_a   1.000
_cell.length_b   1.000
_cell.length_c   1.000
_cell.angle_alpha   90.00
_cell.angle_beta   90.00
_cell.angle_gamma   90.00
#
_symmetry.space_group_name_H-M   'P 1'
#
loop_
_entity.id
_entity.type
_entity.pdbx_description
1 polymer ?
#
loop_
_entity_poly.entity_id
_entity_poly.type
_entity_poly.pdbx_seq_one_letter_code
_entity_poly.pdbx_strand_id
1 'polypeptide(L)'
;HKVEPDIVGFLNYKKPLLNKFDPKSASRGFPTPRSWEFASRVLDRTIPDNVMRHLIGGAVGEGAAIEFMAYREVYLKLPDPADILDGKIRKMPDKSDLSAAYSMITALSYELKERHDKKGKGKAFFNDAGVYFDFIHDNFAPEFCVMGVRDCLKNFKLPMVQAPNWQKFAKDYAKFVMAA
;
A
#
# COMPACT_ATOMS: atom_id res chain seq x y z
N HIS A 1 -14.72 -0.84 6.75
CA HIS A 1 -13.85 0.15 7.43
C HIS A 1 -12.80 0.61 6.44
N LYS A 2 -12.67 1.92 6.20
CA LYS A 2 -11.63 2.48 5.32
C LYS A 2 -10.41 2.77 6.18
N VAL A 3 -9.32 2.04 5.95
CA VAL A 3 -8.02 2.28 6.58
C VAL A 3 -7.14 3.00 5.56
N GLU A 4 -6.37 3.97 6.01
CA GLU A 4 -5.49 4.78 5.17
C GLU A 4 -4.41 3.89 4.51
N PRO A 5 -4.15 4.06 3.21
CA PRO A 5 -3.17 3.24 2.47
C PRO A 5 -1.78 3.24 3.11
N ASP A 6 -1.36 4.37 3.68
CA ASP A 6 -0.08 4.54 4.37
C ASP A 6 0.07 3.54 5.54
N ILE A 7 -0.99 3.33 6.32
CA ILE A 7 -1.01 2.38 7.43
C ILE A 7 -1.04 0.94 6.92
N VAL A 8 -1.80 0.66 5.86
CA VAL A 8 -1.86 -0.69 5.26
C VAL A 8 -0.48 -1.07 4.69
N GLY A 9 0.18 -0.16 3.99
CA GLY A 9 1.54 -0.34 3.50
C GLY A 9 2.53 -0.60 4.63
N PHE A 10 2.46 0.20 5.70
CA PHE A 10 3.32 0.03 6.88
C PHE A 10 3.13 -1.35 7.52
N LEU A 11 1.88 -1.79 7.72
CA LEU A 11 1.59 -3.07 8.38
C LEU A 11 1.92 -4.28 7.50
N ASN A 12 1.91 -4.13 6.17
CA ASN A 12 2.43 -5.15 5.26
C ASN A 12 3.95 -5.28 5.35
N TYR A 13 4.67 -4.16 5.52
CA TYR A 13 6.11 -4.12 5.72
C TYR A 13 6.52 -4.61 7.13
N LYS A 14 5.79 -4.18 8.18
CA LYS A 14 6.05 -4.48 9.60
C LYS A 14 4.92 -5.27 10.23
N LYS A 15 4.64 -6.46 9.67
CA LYS A 15 3.56 -7.36 10.14
C LYS A 15 3.49 -7.59 11.66
N PRO A 16 4.62 -7.74 12.40
CA PRO A 16 4.56 -7.90 13.85
C PRO A 16 3.87 -6.74 14.57
N LEU A 17 3.87 -5.53 14.00
CA LEU A 17 3.20 -4.37 14.59
C LEU A 17 1.70 -4.34 14.32
N LEU A 18 1.11 -5.29 13.58
CA LEU A 18 -0.36 -5.40 13.48
C LEU A 18 -1.00 -5.77 14.82
N ASN A 19 -0.32 -6.64 15.57
CA ASN A 19 -0.75 -7.08 16.89
C ASN A 19 0.47 -7.39 17.76
N LYS A 20 0.82 -6.44 18.63
CA LYS A 20 1.99 -6.53 19.51
C LYS A 20 1.62 -6.00 20.88
N PHE A 21 1.66 -6.85 21.89
CA PHE A 21 1.51 -6.40 23.27
C PHE A 21 2.83 -6.61 24.00
N ASP A 22 3.32 -5.55 24.65
CA ASP A 22 4.48 -5.62 25.54
C ASP A 22 4.06 -5.16 26.95
N PRO A 23 3.91 -6.09 27.91
CA PRO A 23 3.49 -5.75 29.27
C PRO A 23 4.53 -4.94 30.05
N LYS A 24 5.78 -4.87 29.56
CA LYS A 24 6.85 -4.06 30.17
C LYS A 24 6.87 -2.64 29.62
N SER A 25 6.12 -2.36 28.57
CA SER A 25 6.04 -1.02 27.98
C SER A 25 5.35 -0.06 28.94
N ALA A 26 5.93 1.14 29.11
CA ALA A 26 5.31 2.23 29.84
C ALA A 26 4.16 2.90 29.07
N SER A 27 3.97 2.53 27.79
CA SER A 27 2.91 3.05 26.94
C SER A 27 1.55 2.50 27.34
N ARG A 28 0.53 3.37 27.39
CA ARG A 28 -0.87 2.98 27.60
C ARG A 28 -1.53 2.40 26.34
N GLY A 29 -1.08 2.83 25.16
CA GLY A 29 -1.50 2.28 23.87
C GLY A 29 -0.59 1.13 23.43
N PHE A 30 -1.14 0.18 22.69
CA PHE A 30 -0.40 -0.92 22.10
C PHE A 30 -1.02 -1.38 20.78
N PRO A 31 -0.24 -1.89 19.82
CA PRO A 31 -0.75 -2.24 18.51
C PRO A 31 -1.74 -3.41 18.53
N THR A 32 -2.91 -3.16 17.97
CA THR A 32 -4.00 -4.08 17.66
C THR A 32 -4.71 -3.61 16.38
N PRO A 33 -5.44 -4.48 15.66
CA PRO A 33 -6.21 -4.06 14.49
C PRO A 33 -7.15 -2.87 14.77
N ARG A 34 -7.80 -2.86 15.95
CA ARG A 34 -8.68 -1.77 16.38
C ARG A 34 -7.94 -0.46 16.66
N SER A 35 -6.76 -0.52 17.28
CA SER A 35 -5.95 0.68 17.51
C SER A 35 -5.43 1.29 16.21
N TRP A 36 -5.08 0.47 15.22
CA TRP A 36 -4.67 0.95 13.89
C TRP A 36 -5.82 1.55 13.10
N GLU A 37 -7.04 1.01 13.25
CA GLU A 37 -8.24 1.65 12.71
C GLU A 37 -8.46 3.04 13.34
N PHE A 38 -8.27 3.17 14.67
CA PHE A 38 -8.34 4.48 15.31
C PHE A 38 -7.23 5.42 14.82
N ALA A 39 -5.99 4.95 14.75
CA ALA A 39 -4.85 5.69 14.19
C ALA A 39 -5.14 6.19 12.77
N SER A 40 -5.78 5.37 11.95
CA SER A 40 -6.19 5.72 10.60
C SER A 40 -7.23 6.84 10.55
N ARG A 41 -8.13 6.93 11.54
CA ARG A 41 -9.17 7.98 11.57
C ARG A 41 -8.64 9.32 12.04
N VAL A 42 -7.57 9.32 12.84
CA VAL A 42 -6.93 10.54 13.35
C VAL A 42 -5.78 11.02 12.46
N LEU A 43 -5.40 10.24 11.45
CA LEU A 43 -4.35 10.62 10.51
C LEU A 43 -4.80 11.82 9.67
N ASP A 44 -4.10 12.94 9.83
CA ASP A 44 -4.39 14.20 9.14
C ASP A 44 -3.07 14.80 8.62
N ARG A 45 -3.03 15.14 7.34
CA ARG A 45 -1.83 15.69 6.68
C ARG A 45 -1.62 17.18 6.99
N THR A 46 -2.61 17.85 7.58
CA THR A 46 -2.55 19.27 7.95
C THR A 46 -1.95 19.51 9.34
N ILE A 47 -1.85 18.46 10.15
CA ILE A 47 -1.32 18.52 11.52
C ILE A 47 0.21 18.36 11.51
N PRO A 48 0.97 19.15 12.28
CA PRO A 48 2.42 18.98 12.42
C PRO A 48 2.83 17.56 12.84
N ASP A 49 3.92 17.03 12.27
CA ASP A 49 4.33 15.63 12.47
C ASP A 49 4.62 15.28 13.94
N ASN A 50 5.13 16.22 14.74
CA ASN A 50 5.33 16.00 16.17
C ASN A 50 4.00 15.77 16.90
N VAL A 51 2.97 16.54 16.57
CA VAL A 51 1.61 16.39 17.13
C VAL A 51 0.98 15.10 16.61
N MET A 52 1.12 14.81 15.31
CA MET A 52 0.62 13.58 14.71
C MET A 52 1.23 12.34 15.36
N ARG A 53 2.55 12.34 15.62
CA ARG A 53 3.23 11.23 16.31
C ARG A 53 2.61 10.97 17.68
N HIS A 54 2.31 12.01 18.46
CA HIS A 54 1.68 11.85 19.77
C HIS A 54 0.25 11.32 19.68
N LEU A 55 -0.54 11.76 18.70
CA LEU A 55 -1.90 11.25 18.47
C LEU A 55 -1.89 9.76 18.10
N ILE A 56 -0.99 9.37 17.20
CA ILE A 56 -0.80 7.96 16.81
C ILE A 56 -0.25 7.16 18.00
N GLY A 57 0.71 7.71 18.75
CA GLY A 57 1.28 7.11 19.96
C GLY A 57 0.25 6.82 21.04
N GLY A 58 -0.74 7.69 21.22
CA GLY A 58 -1.88 7.42 22.12
C GLY A 58 -2.70 6.19 21.73
N ALA A 59 -2.76 5.86 20.43
CA ALA A 59 -3.53 4.74 19.91
C ALA A 59 -2.74 3.43 19.94
N VAL A 60 -1.56 3.42 19.31
CA VAL A 60 -0.77 2.21 19.05
C VAL A 60 0.49 2.10 19.92
N GLY A 61 0.73 3.09 20.77
CA GLY A 61 1.92 3.19 21.61
C GLY A 61 3.10 3.87 20.93
N GLU A 62 3.93 4.52 21.74
CA GLU A 62 5.01 5.42 21.27
C GLU A 62 6.00 4.73 20.32
N GLY A 63 6.42 3.51 20.65
CA GLY A 63 7.39 2.77 19.81
C GLY A 63 6.85 2.46 18.40
N ALA A 64 5.59 2.03 18.31
CA ALA A 64 4.96 1.77 17.02
C ALA A 64 4.69 3.06 16.23
N ALA A 65 4.34 4.15 16.93
CA ALA A 65 4.15 5.46 16.31
C ALA A 65 5.45 6.02 15.73
N ILE A 66 6.58 5.87 16.42
CA ILE A 66 7.89 6.29 15.90
C ILE A 66 8.23 5.53 14.61
N GLU A 67 8.09 4.20 14.61
CA GLU A 67 8.34 3.40 13.40
C GLU A 67 7.39 3.77 12.25
N PHE A 68 6.11 4.01 12.53
CA PHE A 68 5.14 4.42 11.51
C PHE A 68 5.45 5.81 10.95
N MET A 69 5.82 6.79 11.78
CA MET A 69 6.16 8.13 11.30
C MET A 69 7.42 8.12 10.43
N ALA A 70 8.44 7.33 10.79
CA ALA A 70 9.62 7.14 9.95
C ALA A 70 9.28 6.49 8.60
N TYR A 71 8.37 5.50 8.60
CA TYR A 71 7.84 4.90 7.37
C TYR A 71 7.12 5.94 6.49
N ARG A 72 6.30 6.80 7.11
CA ARG A 72 5.54 7.84 6.42
C ARG A 72 6.43 8.87 5.74
N GLU A 73 7.57 9.22 6.32
CA GLU A 73 8.55 10.10 5.66
C GLU A 73 9.08 9.52 4.34
N VAL A 74 9.20 8.19 4.24
CA VAL A 74 9.56 7.51 2.99
C VAL A 74 8.39 7.56 2.02
N TYR A 75 7.17 7.27 2.49
CA TYR A 75 5.94 7.31 1.69
C TYR A 75 5.74 8.67 1.00
N LEU A 76 5.95 9.78 1.72
CA LEU A 76 5.77 11.14 1.20
C LEU A 76 6.75 11.51 0.07
N LYS A 77 7.85 10.76 -0.09
CA LYS A 77 8.83 10.97 -1.17
C LYS A 77 8.55 10.13 -2.40
N LEU A 78 7.53 9.27 -2.34
CA LEU A 78 7.19 8.39 -3.45
C LEU A 78 6.44 9.15 -4.55
N PRO A 79 6.59 8.72 -5.81
CA PRO A 79 5.78 9.26 -6.90
C PRO A 79 4.28 9.14 -6.65
N ASP A 80 3.49 10.07 -7.19
CA ASP A 80 2.03 10.00 -7.10
C ASP A 80 1.49 8.77 -7.88
N PRO A 81 0.73 7.86 -7.25
CA PRO A 81 0.09 6.74 -7.92
C PRO A 81 -0.77 7.14 -9.13
N ALA A 82 -1.43 8.30 -9.08
CA ALA A 82 -2.25 8.78 -10.18
C ALA A 82 -1.39 9.14 -11.41
N ASP A 83 -0.23 9.76 -11.20
CA ASP A 83 0.70 10.09 -12.28
C ASP A 83 1.34 8.83 -12.90
N ILE A 84 1.53 7.77 -12.10
CA ILE A 84 1.96 6.47 -12.60
C ILE A 84 0.88 5.85 -13.49
N LEU A 85 -0.38 5.77 -13.01
CA LEU A 85 -1.47 5.17 -13.81
C LEU A 85 -1.83 5.99 -15.04
N ASP A 86 -1.58 7.30 -15.03
CA ASP A 86 -1.66 8.16 -16.21
C ASP A 86 -0.49 7.93 -17.20
N GLY A 87 0.50 7.12 -16.82
CA GLY A 87 1.68 6.79 -17.63
C GLY A 87 2.75 7.88 -17.68
N LYS A 88 2.63 8.93 -16.85
CA LYS A 88 3.61 10.03 -16.76
C LYS A 88 4.90 9.57 -16.09
N ILE A 89 4.79 8.65 -15.13
CA ILE A 89 5.92 8.08 -14.39
C ILE A 89 5.98 6.58 -14.67
N ARG A 90 7.15 6.11 -15.13
CA ARG A 90 7.37 4.70 -15.49
C ARG A 90 8.43 4.00 -14.66
N LYS A 91 9.25 4.76 -13.94
CA LYS A 91 10.35 4.23 -13.12
C LYS A 91 10.25 4.75 -11.70
N MET A 92 10.54 3.87 -10.76
CA MET A 92 10.80 4.22 -9.38
C MET A 92 12.16 4.93 -9.26
N PRO A 93 12.34 5.84 -8.29
CA PRO A 93 13.66 6.38 -7.98
C PRO A 93 14.63 5.25 -7.58
N ASP A 94 15.89 5.32 -8.05
CA ASP A 94 16.93 4.28 -7.87
C ASP A 94 17.23 3.88 -6.41
N LYS A 95 16.76 4.66 -5.43
CA LYS A 95 16.93 4.43 -3.99
C LYS A 95 15.67 3.83 -3.32
N SER A 96 14.74 3.26 -4.07
CA SER A 96 13.55 2.63 -3.51
C SER A 96 13.90 1.37 -2.73
N ASP A 97 13.72 1.40 -1.42
CA ASP A 97 13.92 0.25 -0.53
C ASP A 97 12.67 -0.64 -0.42
N LEU A 98 12.73 -1.68 0.41
CA LEU A 98 11.62 -2.61 0.63
C LEU A 98 10.35 -1.89 1.14
N SER A 99 10.55 -0.89 2.00
CA SER A 99 9.47 -0.08 2.57
C SER A 99 8.74 0.71 1.49
N ALA A 100 9.49 1.35 0.60
CA ALA A 100 8.99 2.05 -0.58
C ALA A 100 8.21 1.13 -1.54
N ALA A 101 8.67 -0.11 -1.76
CA ALA A 101 7.96 -1.08 -2.60
C ALA A 101 6.59 -1.46 -2.02
N TYR A 102 6.51 -1.78 -0.72
CA TYR A 102 5.25 -2.06 -0.02
C TYR A 102 4.28 -0.87 -0.07
N SER A 103 4.79 0.33 0.22
CA SER A 103 4.03 1.59 0.13
C SER A 103 3.45 1.78 -1.26
N MET A 104 4.30 1.73 -2.29
CA MET A 104 3.92 2.06 -3.66
C MET A 104 2.89 1.08 -4.22
N ILE A 105 3.09 -0.23 -4.03
CA ILE A 105 2.12 -1.23 -4.51
C ILE A 105 0.78 -1.10 -3.81
N THR A 106 0.78 -0.83 -2.50
CA THR A 106 -0.46 -0.61 -1.77
C THR A 106 -1.16 0.63 -2.33
N ALA A 107 -0.44 1.76 -2.43
CA ALA A 107 -1.00 3.02 -2.94
C ALA A 107 -1.54 2.89 -4.37
N LEU A 108 -0.79 2.25 -5.28
CA LEU A 108 -1.23 1.96 -6.65
C LEU A 108 -2.47 1.08 -6.71
N SER A 109 -2.56 0.07 -5.85
CA SER A 109 -3.73 -0.82 -5.81
C SER A 109 -4.99 -0.06 -5.34
N TYR A 110 -4.85 0.83 -4.35
CA TYR A 110 -5.93 1.69 -3.87
C TYR A 110 -6.36 2.73 -4.92
N GLU A 111 -5.41 3.39 -5.59
CA GLU A 111 -5.70 4.34 -6.67
C GLU A 111 -6.40 3.64 -7.85
N LEU A 112 -5.93 2.45 -8.23
CA LEU A 112 -6.57 1.67 -9.29
C LEU A 112 -8.01 1.28 -8.93
N LYS A 113 -8.25 0.93 -7.66
CA LYS A 113 -9.60 0.69 -7.15
C LYS A 113 -10.46 1.95 -7.21
N GLU A 114 -9.94 3.10 -6.81
CA GLU A 114 -10.68 4.37 -6.87
C GLU A 114 -11.03 4.74 -8.32
N ARG A 115 -10.12 4.52 -9.27
CA ARG A 115 -10.39 4.68 -10.70
C ARG A 115 -11.45 3.72 -11.20
N HIS A 116 -11.45 2.46 -10.76
CA HIS A 116 -12.52 1.52 -11.07
C HIS A 116 -13.87 2.00 -10.52
N ASP A 117 -13.92 2.45 -9.27
CA ASP A 117 -15.15 2.92 -8.63
C ASP A 117 -15.73 4.16 -9.35
N LYS A 118 -14.86 5.02 -9.93
CA LYS A 118 -15.28 6.19 -10.72
C LYS A 118 -15.59 5.90 -12.19
N LYS A 119 -14.75 5.13 -12.87
CA LYS A 119 -14.79 4.90 -14.34
C LYS A 119 -15.58 3.64 -14.74
N GLY A 120 -15.88 2.76 -13.77
CA GLY A 120 -16.51 1.47 -14.03
C GLY A 120 -15.62 0.51 -14.85
N LYS A 121 -16.24 -0.49 -15.49
CA LYS A 121 -15.55 -1.53 -16.27
C LYS A 121 -15.27 -1.13 -17.73
N GLY A 122 -14.98 0.15 -17.95
CA GLY A 122 -14.74 0.69 -19.29
C GLY A 122 -13.31 0.46 -19.78
N LYS A 123 -13.08 0.71 -21.08
CA LYS A 123 -11.75 0.66 -21.71
C LYS A 123 -10.70 1.50 -20.97
N ALA A 124 -11.11 2.64 -20.41
CA ALA A 124 -10.23 3.51 -19.63
C ALA A 124 -9.65 2.81 -18.38
N PHE A 125 -10.48 2.09 -17.62
CA PHE A 125 -10.02 1.31 -16.46
C PHE A 125 -9.07 0.19 -16.89
N PHE A 126 -9.39 -0.53 -17.97
CA PHE A 126 -8.51 -1.60 -18.45
C PHE A 126 -7.15 -1.06 -18.91
N ASN A 127 -7.11 0.14 -19.52
CA ASN A 127 -5.85 0.80 -19.82
C ASN A 127 -5.06 1.14 -18.55
N ASP A 128 -5.71 1.72 -17.53
CA ASP A 128 -5.07 2.00 -16.23
C ASP A 128 -4.49 0.70 -15.61
N ALA A 129 -5.24 -0.40 -15.68
CA ALA A 129 -4.80 -1.72 -15.22
C ALA A 129 -3.63 -2.30 -16.03
N GLY A 130 -3.56 -2.03 -17.33
CA GLY A 130 -2.41 -2.39 -18.17
C GLY A 130 -1.15 -1.64 -17.77
N VAL A 131 -1.26 -0.32 -17.54
CA VAL A 131 -0.15 0.51 -17.02
C VAL A 131 0.31 0.02 -15.65
N TYR A 132 -0.64 -0.34 -14.79
CA TYR A 132 -0.34 -0.95 -13.49
C TYR A 132 0.51 -2.21 -13.63
N PHE A 133 0.15 -3.15 -14.52
CA PHE A 133 0.91 -4.38 -14.74
C PHE A 133 2.34 -4.12 -15.23
N ASP A 134 2.50 -3.21 -16.20
CA ASP A 134 3.82 -2.86 -16.73
C ASP A 134 4.68 -2.20 -15.66
N PHE A 135 4.11 -1.23 -14.92
CA PHE A 135 4.85 -0.52 -13.88
C PHE A 135 5.34 -1.45 -12.79
N ILE A 136 4.47 -2.34 -12.26
CA ILE A 136 4.91 -3.25 -11.19
C ILE A 136 5.95 -4.24 -11.69
N HIS A 137 5.81 -4.73 -12.93
CA HIS A 137 6.74 -5.68 -13.55
C HIS A 137 8.13 -5.07 -13.75
N ASP A 138 8.19 -3.82 -14.18
CA ASP A 138 9.45 -3.14 -14.49
C ASP A 138 10.18 -2.65 -13.23
N ASN A 139 9.48 -2.46 -12.10
CA ASN A 139 10.03 -1.79 -10.92
C ASN A 139 10.13 -2.64 -9.65
N PHE A 140 9.44 -3.78 -9.57
CA PHE A 140 9.39 -4.58 -8.34
C PHE A 140 9.75 -6.05 -8.53
N ALA A 141 10.23 -6.67 -7.45
CA ALA A 141 10.50 -8.10 -7.43
C ALA A 141 9.21 -8.93 -7.58
N PRO A 142 9.28 -10.19 -8.05
CA PRO A 142 8.10 -11.01 -8.34
C PRO A 142 7.09 -11.15 -7.19
N GLU A 143 7.56 -11.25 -5.95
CA GLU A 143 6.72 -11.43 -4.76
C GLU A 143 5.79 -10.24 -4.55
N PHE A 144 6.32 -9.04 -4.81
CA PHE A 144 5.61 -7.77 -4.72
C PHE A 144 4.54 -7.64 -5.81
N CYS A 145 4.89 -8.00 -7.05
CA CYS A 145 3.96 -8.03 -8.17
C CYS A 145 2.76 -8.93 -7.88
N VAL A 146 3.02 -10.15 -7.41
CA VAL A 146 1.98 -11.14 -7.08
C VAL A 146 1.12 -10.65 -5.92
N MET A 147 1.73 -10.06 -4.89
CA MET A 147 1.02 -9.50 -3.75
C MET A 147 0.04 -8.39 -4.17
N GLY A 148 0.49 -7.40 -4.95
CA GLY A 148 -0.35 -6.29 -5.40
C GLY A 148 -1.52 -6.75 -6.27
N VAL A 149 -1.25 -7.66 -7.22
CA VAL A 149 -2.30 -8.23 -8.08
C VAL A 149 -3.29 -9.08 -7.28
N ARG A 150 -2.81 -9.84 -6.28
CA ARG A 150 -3.68 -10.58 -5.36
C ARG A 150 -4.59 -9.63 -4.58
N ASP A 151 -4.08 -8.49 -4.12
CA ASP A 151 -4.86 -7.47 -3.41
C ASP A 151 -5.99 -6.93 -4.32
N CYS A 152 -5.63 -6.54 -5.56
CA CYS A 152 -6.59 -6.09 -6.56
C CYS A 152 -7.69 -7.13 -6.87
N LEU A 153 -7.32 -8.41 -7.01
CA LEU A 153 -8.26 -9.47 -7.38
C LEU A 153 -9.11 -9.98 -6.21
N LYS A 154 -8.50 -10.26 -5.06
CA LYS A 154 -9.19 -10.90 -3.92
C LYS A 154 -9.84 -9.88 -2.99
N ASN A 155 -9.13 -8.80 -2.67
CA ASN A 155 -9.61 -7.82 -1.69
C ASN A 155 -10.47 -6.75 -2.35
N PHE A 156 -10.06 -6.24 -3.52
CA PHE A 156 -10.82 -5.20 -4.23
C PHE A 156 -11.77 -5.74 -5.31
N LYS A 157 -11.64 -7.02 -5.68
CA LYS A 157 -12.50 -7.68 -6.69
C LYS A 157 -12.50 -6.96 -8.05
N LEU A 158 -11.36 -6.39 -8.42
CA LEU A 158 -11.18 -5.68 -9.68
C LEU A 158 -11.12 -6.66 -10.87
N PRO A 159 -11.76 -6.35 -12.01
CA PRO A 159 -11.80 -7.25 -13.17
C PRO A 159 -10.51 -7.23 -14.02
N MET A 160 -9.35 -7.42 -13.39
CA MET A 160 -8.02 -7.21 -14.01
C MET A 160 -7.69 -8.15 -15.17
N VAL A 161 -8.38 -9.28 -15.29
CA VAL A 161 -8.12 -10.34 -16.30
C VAL A 161 -8.34 -9.84 -17.74
N GLN A 162 -9.17 -8.82 -17.92
CA GLN A 162 -9.48 -8.24 -19.24
C GLN A 162 -8.55 -7.09 -19.62
N ALA A 163 -7.63 -6.69 -18.73
CA ALA A 163 -6.70 -5.63 -19.01
C ALA A 163 -5.62 -6.07 -20.02
N PRO A 164 -5.04 -5.12 -20.77
CA PRO A 164 -3.82 -5.37 -21.52
C PRO A 164 -2.74 -5.95 -20.62
N ASN A 165 -1.84 -6.74 -21.20
CA ASN A 165 -0.67 -7.33 -20.52
C ASN A 165 -0.98 -8.35 -19.41
N TRP A 166 -2.26 -8.61 -19.07
CA TRP A 166 -2.64 -9.68 -18.14
C TRP A 166 -2.07 -11.04 -18.52
N GLN A 167 -2.18 -11.43 -19.80
CA GLN A 167 -1.70 -12.74 -20.24
C GLN A 167 -0.17 -12.89 -20.09
N LYS A 168 0.58 -11.80 -20.38
CA LYS A 168 2.03 -11.76 -20.17
C LYS A 168 2.35 -11.90 -18.69
N PHE A 169 1.69 -11.09 -17.85
CA PHE A 169 1.84 -11.16 -16.39
C PHE A 169 1.54 -12.57 -15.85
N ALA A 170 0.39 -13.14 -16.22
CA ALA A 170 -0.03 -14.46 -15.77
C ALA A 170 0.98 -15.55 -16.17
N LYS A 171 1.59 -15.45 -17.35
CA LYS A 171 2.64 -16.38 -17.81
C LYS A 171 3.92 -16.23 -16.99
N ASP A 172 4.38 -15.01 -16.77
CA ASP A 172 5.65 -14.71 -16.08
C ASP A 172 5.58 -15.08 -14.59
N TYR A 173 4.41 -14.95 -13.97
CA TYR A 173 4.21 -15.20 -12.55
C TYR A 173 3.42 -16.49 -12.23
N ALA A 174 3.13 -17.34 -13.22
CA ALA A 174 2.35 -18.58 -13.06
C ALA A 174 2.84 -19.47 -11.90
N LYS A 175 4.15 -19.58 -11.72
CA LYS A 175 4.78 -20.38 -10.66
C LYS A 175 4.51 -19.84 -9.26
N PHE A 176 4.42 -18.52 -9.11
CA PHE A 176 4.16 -17.86 -7.82
C PHE A 176 2.67 -17.84 -7.48
N VAL A 177 1.80 -17.79 -8.50
CA VAL A 177 0.34 -17.89 -8.33
C VAL A 177 -0.09 -19.30 -7.88
N MET A 178 0.61 -20.35 -8.31
CA MET A 178 0.32 -21.73 -7.88
C MET A 178 0.90 -22.10 -6.49
N ALA A 179 1.81 -21.29 -5.95
CA ALA A 179 2.49 -21.56 -4.68
C ALA A 179 1.88 -20.81 -3.47
N ALA A 180 0.83 -20.00 -3.66
CA ALA A 180 0.29 -19.05 -2.67
C ALA A 180 -1.24 -19.11 -2.51
#